data_AF-A0AAU5QE60-F1
#
_entry.id   AF-A0AAU5QE60-F1
#
_cell.length_a   1.000
_cell.length_b   1.000
_cell.length_c   1.000
_cell.angle_alpha   90.00
_cell.angle_beta   90.00
_cell.angle_gamma   90.00
#
_symmetry.space_group_name_H-M   'P 1'
#
loop_
_entity.id
_entity.type
_entity.pdbx_description
1 polymer ?
#
loop_
_entity_poly.entity_id
_entity_poly.type
_entity_poly.pdbx_seq_one_letter_code
_entity_poly.pdbx_strand_id
1 'polypeptide(L)'
;MAKWTPRHEAPEPLEGPVVATITGGTIVWFVLFLVQIPFYNWFADRDLMWWVWTCLAGAGLGLIGIWYVRKRDAAIKRSAAEEQPPV
;
A
#
# COMPACT_ATOMS: atom_id res chain seq x y z
N MET A 1 -33.04 -24.38 8.07
CA MET A 1 -31.80 -23.61 7.85
C MET A 1 -31.35 -23.04 9.17
N ALA A 2 -30.30 -23.59 9.79
CA ALA A 2 -29.83 -23.15 11.11
C ALA A 2 -29.13 -21.79 10.97
N LYS A 3 -29.56 -20.78 11.74
CA LYS A 3 -28.92 -19.46 11.80
C LYS A 3 -27.56 -19.59 12.48
N TRP A 4 -26.50 -19.22 11.78
CA TRP A 4 -25.16 -19.08 12.35
C TRP A 4 -25.17 -17.97 13.41
N THR A 5 -24.77 -18.30 14.63
CA THR A 5 -24.63 -17.36 15.75
C THR A 5 -23.13 -17.13 16.01
N PRO A 6 -22.59 -15.93 15.72
CA PRO A 6 -21.19 -15.61 15.97
C PRO A 6 -20.88 -15.73 17.46
N ARG A 7 -19.86 -16.53 17.81
CA ARG A 7 -19.46 -16.85 19.19
C ARG A 7 -18.49 -15.84 19.80
N HIS A 8 -17.96 -14.93 18.98
CA HIS A 8 -17.06 -13.84 19.37
C HIS A 8 -17.63 -12.52 18.83
N GLU A 9 -17.71 -11.52 19.71
CA GLU A 9 -17.96 -10.14 19.31
C GLU A 9 -16.82 -9.72 18.37
N ALA A 10 -17.16 -9.06 17.26
CA ALA A 10 -16.15 -8.71 16.26
C ALA A 10 -15.10 -7.82 16.95
N PRO A 11 -13.81 -8.19 16.92
CA PRO A 11 -12.78 -7.35 17.49
C PRO A 11 -12.83 -5.98 16.83
N GLU A 12 -12.54 -4.92 17.60
CA GLU A 12 -12.52 -3.56 17.05
C GLU A 12 -11.66 -3.52 15.77
N PRO A 13 -12.06 -2.73 14.76
CA PRO A 13 -11.32 -2.65 13.51
C PRO A 13 -9.85 -2.39 13.79
N LEU A 14 -8.99 -3.34 13.42
CA LEU A 14 -7.56 -3.20 13.62
C LEU A 14 -7.08 -2.05 12.73
N GLU A 15 -6.91 -0.86 13.32
CA GLU A 15 -6.35 0.31 12.64
C GLU A 15 -4.83 0.12 12.48
N GLY A 16 -4.45 -0.82 11.61
CA GLY A 16 -3.06 -0.99 11.21
C GLY A 16 -2.57 0.26 10.47
N PRO A 17 -1.26 0.59 10.51
CA PRO A 17 -0.72 1.76 9.84
C PRO A 17 -0.68 1.55 8.31
N VAL A 18 -1.85 1.67 7.65
CA VAL A 18 -2.02 1.39 6.21
C VAL A 18 -1.08 2.26 5.37
N VAL A 19 -0.89 3.53 5.74
CA VAL A 19 0.05 4.43 5.07
C VAL A 19 1.47 3.86 5.13
N ALA A 20 1.91 3.36 6.29
CA ALA A 20 3.25 2.81 6.46
C ALA A 20 3.43 1.53 5.64
N THR A 21 2.43 0.63 5.62
CA THR A 21 2.48 -0.61 4.84
C THR A 21 2.59 -0.33 3.34
N ILE A 22 1.74 0.55 2.80
CA ILE A 22 1.77 0.90 1.37
C ILE A 22 3.08 1.60 1.02
N THR A 23 3.57 2.49 1.90
CA THR A 23 4.86 3.16 1.70
C THR A 23 6.01 2.16 1.70
N GLY A 24 6.04 1.23 2.65
CA GLY A 24 7.06 0.19 2.73
C GLY A 24 7.08 -0.70 1.50
N GLY A 25 5.92 -1.20 1.06
CA GLY A 25 5.81 -1.99 -0.16
C GLY A 25 6.29 -1.23 -1.41
N THR A 26 5.90 0.04 -1.54
CA THR A 26 6.34 0.91 -2.64
C THR A 26 7.86 1.10 -2.65
N ILE A 27 8.46 1.35 -1.49
CA ILE A 27 9.91 1.52 -1.36
C ILE A 27 10.63 0.24 -1.78
N VAL A 28 10.18 -0.93 -1.31
CA VAL A 28 10.79 -2.21 -1.69
C VAL A 28 10.76 -2.41 -3.19
N TRP A 29 9.61 -2.21 -3.84
CA TRP A 29 9.50 -2.35 -5.30
C TRP A 29 10.35 -1.33 -6.06
N PHE A 30 10.39 -0.09 -5.60
CA PHE A 30 11.19 0.96 -6.21
C PHE A 30 12.70 0.67 -6.10
N VAL A 31 13.16 0.24 -4.92
CA VAL A 31 14.57 -0.15 -4.72
C VAL A 31 14.92 -1.35 -5.59
N LEU A 32 14.07 -2.38 -5.65
CA LEU A 32 14.28 -3.51 -6.55
C LEU A 32 14.35 -3.09 -8.02
N PHE A 33 13.53 -2.13 -8.46
CA PHE A 33 13.64 -1.57 -9.81
C PHE A 33 14.99 -0.87 -10.02
N LEU A 34 15.40 0.01 -9.11
CA LEU A 34 16.68 0.73 -9.20
C LEU A 34 17.89 -0.21 -9.25
N VAL A 35 17.89 -1.25 -8.42
CA VAL A 35 18.97 -2.25 -8.40
C VAL A 35 19.04 -2.99 -9.74
N GLN A 36 17.92 -3.22 -10.42
CA GLN A 36 17.91 -3.93 -11.70
C GLN A 36 18.39 -3.09 -12.89
N ILE A 37 18.29 -1.75 -12.85
CA ILE A 37 18.72 -0.87 -13.95
C ILE A 37 20.17 -1.13 -14.42
N PRO A 38 21.20 -1.15 -13.55
CA PRO A 38 22.56 -1.44 -13.98
C PRO A 38 22.74 -2.87 -14.53
N PHE A 39 21.86 -3.80 -14.15
CA PHE A 39 21.87 -5.19 -14.63
C PHE A 39 20.88 -5.43 -15.77
N TYR A 40 20.31 -4.39 -16.39
CA TYR A 40 19.23 -4.53 -17.37
C TYR A 40 19.58 -5.51 -18.51
N ASN A 41 20.80 -5.44 -19.04
CA ASN A 41 21.26 -6.34 -20.10
C ASN A 41 21.27 -7.81 -19.64
N TRP A 42 21.66 -8.09 -18.40
CA TRP A 42 21.68 -9.45 -17.85
C TRP A 42 20.29 -10.07 -17.79
N PHE A 43 19.26 -9.26 -17.48
CA PHE A 43 17.86 -9.67 -17.49
C PHE A 43 17.33 -9.85 -18.91
N ALA A 44 17.71 -8.97 -19.85
CA ALA A 44 17.35 -9.08 -21.25
C ALA A 44 17.92 -10.35 -21.90
N ASP A 45 19.19 -10.66 -21.64
CA ASP A 45 19.88 -11.85 -22.14
C ASP A 45 19.25 -13.17 -21.65
N ARG A 46 18.45 -13.12 -20.57
CA ARG A 46 17.82 -14.28 -19.90
C ARG A 46 16.32 -14.35 -20.10
N ASP A 47 15.73 -13.47 -20.91
CA ASP A 47 14.28 -13.35 -21.10
C ASP A 47 13.52 -13.06 -19.79
N LEU A 48 14.19 -12.41 -18.84
CA LEU A 48 13.64 -12.06 -17.52
C LEU A 48 13.23 -10.58 -17.45
N MET A 49 13.13 -9.88 -18.59
CA MET A 49 12.71 -8.47 -18.61
C MET A 49 11.36 -8.23 -17.95
N TRP A 50 10.48 -9.24 -17.95
CA TRP A 50 9.21 -9.21 -17.23
C TRP A 50 9.38 -8.77 -15.76
N TRP A 51 10.43 -9.23 -15.07
CA TRP A 51 10.70 -8.88 -13.66
C TRP A 51 10.96 -7.37 -13.48
N VAL A 52 11.69 -6.75 -14.41
CA VAL A 52 11.97 -5.31 -14.39
C VAL A 52 10.66 -4.53 -14.53
N TRP A 53 9.80 -4.95 -15.46
CA TRP A 53 8.49 -4.34 -15.67
C TRP A 53 7.54 -4.57 -14.48
N THR A 54 7.59 -5.73 -13.82
CA THR A 54 6.84 -5.98 -12.58
C THR A 54 7.26 -5.01 -11.48
N CYS A 55 8.57 -4.80 -11.28
CA CYS A 55 9.05 -3.84 -10.29
C CYS A 55 8.68 -2.40 -10.62
N LEU A 56 8.74 -2.03 -11.91
CA LEU A 56 8.30 -0.72 -12.37
C LEU A 56 6.79 -0.51 -12.14
N ALA A 57 5.97 -1.50 -12.47
CA ALA A 57 4.53 -1.48 -12.24
C ALA A 57 4.21 -1.42 -10.74
N GLY A 58 4.90 -2.20 -9.91
CA GLY A 58 4.75 -2.19 -8.45
C GLY A 58 5.11 -0.83 -7.84
N ALA A 59 6.21 -0.21 -8.27
CA ALA A 59 6.57 1.14 -7.84
C ALA A 59 5.57 2.19 -8.31
N GLY A 60 5.13 2.12 -9.57
CA GLY A 60 4.14 3.04 -10.15
C GLY A 60 2.78 2.97 -9.46
N LEU A 61 2.23 1.76 -9.29
CA LEU A 61 0.99 1.54 -8.56
C LEU A 61 1.12 1.92 -7.08
N GLY A 62 2.30 1.69 -6.49
CA GLY A 62 2.63 2.10 -5.13
C GLY A 62 2.53 3.61 -4.91
N LEU A 63 3.07 4.42 -5.83
CA LEU A 63 2.95 5.88 -5.79
C LEU A 63 1.49 6.35 -5.79
N ILE A 64 0.65 5.73 -6.64
CA ILE A 64 -0.79 6.02 -6.70
C ILE A 64 -1.46 5.63 -5.37
N GLY A 65 -1.10 4.46 -4.82
CA GLY A 65 -1.59 3.99 -3.53
C GLY A 65 -1.25 4.94 -2.38
N ILE A 66 0.00 5.43 -2.31
CA ILE A 66 0.43 6.41 -1.30
C ILE A 66 -0.41 7.69 -1.40
N TRP A 67 -0.59 8.23 -2.61
CA TRP A 67 -1.41 9.43 -2.81
C TRP A 67 -2.84 9.22 -2.31
N TYR A 68 -3.46 8.08 -2.66
CA TYR A 68 -4.82 7.76 -2.26
C TYR A 68 -4.97 7.62 -0.75
N VAL A 69 -4.11 6.83 -0.09
CA VAL A 69 -4.22 6.59 1.36
C VAL A 69 -3.93 7.87 2.15
N ARG A 70 -2.98 8.71 1.71
CA ARG A 70 -2.72 10.01 2.34
C ARG A 70 -3.91 10.96 2.21
N LYS A 71 -4.57 10.99 1.05
CA LYS A 71 -5.77 11.79 0.85
C LYS A 71 -6.92 11.32 1.74
N ARG A 72 -7.09 10.01 1.88
CA ARG A 72 -8.08 9.40 2.77
C ARG A 72 -7.81 9.74 4.25
N ASP A 73 -6.57 9.57 4.70
CA ASP A 73 -6.15 9.89 6.07
C ASP A 73 -6.37 11.39 6.39
N ALA A 74 -6.07 12.28 5.44
CA ALA A 74 -6.31 13.70 5.59
C ALA A 74 -7.81 14.05 5.67
N ALA A 75 -8.67 13.33 4.95
CA ALA A 75 -10.12 13.54 5.01
C ALA A 75 -10.69 13.10 6.37
N ILE A 76 -10.29 11.91 6.85
CA ILE A 76 -10.72 11.37 8.16
C ILE A 76 -10.32 12.32 9.28
N LYS A 77 -9.07 12.81 9.28
CA LYS A 77 -8.58 13.78 10.28
C LYS A 77 -9.35 15.10 10.29
N ARG A 78 -9.86 15.55 9.13
CA ARG A 78 -10.69 16.77 9.05
C ARG A 78 -12.06 16.56 9.68
N SER A 79 -12.74 15.46 9.35
CA SER A 79 -14.03 15.14 9.95
C SER A 79 -13.94 14.96 11.47
N ALA A 80 -12.89 14.31 11.97
CA ALA A 80 -12.65 14.18 13.40
C ALA A 80 -12.45 15.53 14.12
N ALA A 81 -11.84 16.52 13.45
CA ALA A 81 -11.64 17.86 14.01
C ALA A 81 -12.92 18.71 14.02
N GLU A 82 -13.86 18.47 13.09
CA GLU A 82 -15.16 19.14 13.06
C GLU A 82 -16.12 18.63 14.14
N GLU A 83 -15.98 17.37 14.54
CA GLU A 83 -16.84 16.72 15.54
C GLU A 83 -16.40 16.98 16.99
N GLN A 84 -15.20 17.54 17.19
CA GLN A 84 -14.69 17.92 18.51
C GLN A 84 -14.98 19.41 18.77
N PRO A 85 -16.04 19.77 19.53
CA PRO A 85 -16.36 21.17 19.80
C PRO A 85 -15.24 21.82 20.62
N PRO A 86 -14.93 23.11 20.37
CA PRO A 86 -13.92 23.82 21.16
C PRO A 86 -14.37 23.87 22.62
N VAL A 87 -13.54 23.33 23.51
CA VAL A 87 -13.66 23.47 24.98
C VAL A 87 -13.12 24.80 25.47
#